data_AF-A0A482X078-F1
#
_entry.id   AF-A0A482X078-F1
#
_cell.length_a   1.000
_cell.length_b   1.000
_cell.length_c   1.000
_cell.angle_alpha   90.00
_cell.angle_beta   90.00
_cell.angle_gamma   90.00
#
_symmetry.space_group_name_H-M   'P 1'
#
loop_
_entity.id
_entity.type
_entity.pdbx_description
1 polymer ?
#
loop_
_entity_poly.entity_id
_entity_poly.type
_entity_poly.pdbx_seq_one_letter_code
_entity_poly.pdbx_strand_id
1 'polypeptide(L)'
;MGVLLYARVALRIVFVILNNIYTVPTHCLWMLMLQPFKHLHPDFYWKVEGILFHWLLAMVSMWSWSAGYDIVEVGDDIRCCLECRTLVIANHQSTADVPMLMATFNPREAVLPNIMWIMDRVFKFTNFGIVSVLHEDFFILSGRKAREEGITQLRNHLHRSYLPRGRKLMILFPEGGFLRKRREASQRYALKNNHPILNHVSLPRMGAIQVPKEPEQLMKWLFARWEEKEKILSHYYQTGELPVKEYCTSPMPPQRVIQDGLRFFILHMFFITSTYLHYRLLTYIYALVW
;
A
#
# COMPACT_ATOMS: atom_id res chain seq x y z
N MET A 1 2.24 -27.67 -22.32
CA MET A 1 1.73 -26.62 -21.41
C MET A 1 2.83 -25.85 -20.67
N GLY A 2 4.01 -26.44 -20.40
CA GLY A 2 5.08 -25.76 -19.63
C GLY A 2 5.76 -24.57 -20.35
N VAL A 3 6.22 -24.74 -21.59
CA VAL A 3 7.08 -23.73 -22.26
C VAL A 3 6.39 -22.37 -22.42
N LEU A 4 5.14 -22.34 -22.88
CA LEU A 4 4.37 -21.09 -23.03
C LEU A 4 4.11 -20.38 -21.69
N LEU A 5 3.85 -21.16 -20.63
CA LEU A 5 3.67 -20.60 -19.29
C LEU A 5 4.97 -19.95 -18.78
N TYR A 6 6.10 -20.65 -18.90
CA TYR A 6 7.39 -20.11 -18.50
C TYR A 6 7.78 -18.88 -19.33
N ALA A 7 7.54 -18.91 -20.64
CA ALA A 7 7.74 -17.75 -21.51
C ALA A 7 6.88 -16.55 -21.06
N ARG A 8 5.59 -16.77 -20.77
CA ARG A 8 4.70 -15.72 -20.26
C ARG A 8 5.22 -15.17 -18.94
N VAL A 9 5.61 -16.02 -17.98
CA VAL A 9 6.18 -15.59 -16.69
C VAL A 9 7.46 -14.77 -16.90
N ALA A 10 8.38 -15.22 -17.75
CA ALA A 10 9.61 -14.51 -18.06
C ALA A 10 9.32 -13.12 -18.68
N LEU A 11 8.43 -13.05 -19.66
CA LEU A 11 8.01 -11.78 -20.28
C LEU A 11 7.38 -10.83 -19.26
N ARG A 12 6.58 -11.34 -18.32
CA ARG A 12 5.99 -10.53 -17.23
C ARG A 12 7.05 -10.01 -16.28
N ILE A 13 8.02 -10.84 -15.91
CA ILE A 13 9.15 -10.42 -15.06
C ILE A 13 9.94 -9.31 -15.76
N VAL A 14 10.30 -9.51 -17.04
CA VAL A 14 11.00 -8.50 -17.85
C VAL A 14 10.18 -7.21 -17.93
N PHE A 15 8.88 -7.30 -18.18
CA PHE A 15 7.98 -6.14 -18.21
C PHE A 15 8.00 -5.34 -16.90
N VAL A 16 7.86 -6.02 -15.75
CA VAL A 16 7.87 -5.35 -14.43
C VAL A 16 9.25 -4.74 -14.14
N ILE A 17 10.34 -5.43 -14.48
CA ILE A 17 11.71 -4.91 -14.32
C ILE A 17 11.91 -3.65 -15.16
N LEU A 18 11.61 -3.71 -16.46
CA LEU A 18 11.72 -2.57 -17.36
C LEU A 18 10.85 -1.40 -16.88
N ASN A 19 9.62 -1.68 -16.47
CA ASN A 19 8.73 -0.67 -15.91
C ASN A 19 9.34 0.02 -14.69
N ASN A 20 9.95 -0.71 -13.76
CA ASN A 20 10.65 -0.13 -12.62
C ASN A 20 11.85 0.74 -13.05
N ILE A 21 12.65 0.26 -14.02
CA ILE A 21 13.87 0.93 -14.48
C ILE A 21 13.60 2.34 -15.00
N TYR A 22 12.55 2.56 -15.79
CA TYR A 22 12.25 3.91 -16.28
C TYR A 22 11.28 4.68 -15.39
N THR A 23 10.43 4.03 -14.59
CA THR A 23 9.41 4.73 -13.78
C THR A 23 10.00 5.30 -12.50
N VAL A 24 10.71 4.48 -11.72
CA VAL A 24 11.14 4.86 -10.37
C VAL A 24 12.26 5.90 -10.39
N PRO A 25 13.36 5.74 -11.14
CA PRO A 25 14.40 6.78 -11.24
C PRO A 25 13.85 8.10 -11.79
N THR A 26 12.98 8.05 -12.79
CA THR A 26 12.36 9.24 -13.37
C THR A 26 11.47 9.97 -12.39
N HIS A 27 10.67 9.24 -11.60
CA HIS A 27 9.91 9.84 -10.51
C HIS A 27 10.85 10.51 -9.48
N CYS A 28 11.90 9.81 -9.05
CA CYS A 28 12.87 10.37 -8.10
C CYS A 28 13.56 11.63 -8.64
N LEU A 29 13.90 11.67 -9.93
CA LEU A 29 14.50 12.85 -10.57
C LEU A 29 13.53 14.02 -10.65
N TRP A 30 12.25 13.77 -10.99
CA TRP A 30 11.22 14.81 -10.90
C TRP A 30 11.10 15.37 -9.49
N MET A 31 11.05 14.51 -8.47
CA MET A 31 10.99 14.95 -7.07
C MET A 31 12.23 15.74 -6.67
N LEU A 32 13.42 15.33 -7.13
CA LEU A 32 14.67 16.07 -6.89
C LEU A 32 14.64 17.46 -7.54
N MET A 33 14.19 17.56 -8.79
CA MET A 33 14.08 18.85 -9.49
C MET A 33 13.03 19.77 -8.86
N LEU A 34 11.96 19.20 -8.29
CA LEU A 34 10.91 19.94 -7.60
C LEU A 34 11.26 20.29 -6.15
N GLN A 35 12.34 19.74 -5.59
CA GLN A 35 12.74 19.93 -4.20
C GLN A 35 12.81 21.40 -3.74
N PRO A 36 13.28 22.38 -4.54
CA PRO A 36 13.28 23.79 -4.14
C PRO A 36 11.87 24.32 -3.78
N PHE A 37 10.83 23.86 -4.49
CA PHE A 37 9.44 24.25 -4.22
C PHE A 37 8.93 23.72 -2.89
N LYS A 38 9.51 22.63 -2.35
CA LYS A 38 9.15 22.12 -1.02
C LYS A 38 9.33 23.17 0.07
N HIS A 39 10.31 24.07 -0.09
CA HIS A 39 10.59 25.14 0.87
C HIS A 39 9.94 26.47 0.48
N LEU A 40 9.91 26.79 -0.81
CA LEU A 40 9.38 28.08 -1.30
C LEU A 40 7.86 28.10 -1.41
N HIS A 41 7.25 27.01 -1.90
CA HIS A 41 5.81 26.85 -2.09
C HIS A 41 5.35 25.43 -1.71
N PRO A 42 5.34 25.09 -0.40
CA PRO A 42 5.05 23.73 0.07
C PRO A 42 3.73 23.15 -0.46
N ASP A 43 2.65 23.92 -0.50
CA ASP A 43 1.34 23.45 -0.98
C ASP A 43 1.37 23.06 -2.45
N PHE A 44 2.09 23.82 -3.27
CA PHE A 44 2.31 23.50 -4.68
C PHE A 44 3.13 22.21 -4.83
N TYR A 45 4.24 22.10 -4.09
CA TYR A 45 5.07 20.90 -4.10
C TYR A 45 4.25 19.65 -3.74
N TRP A 46 3.49 19.68 -2.65
CA TRP A 46 2.71 18.51 -2.20
C TRP A 46 1.56 18.16 -3.14
N LYS A 47 0.96 19.15 -3.81
CA LYS A 47 -0.03 18.90 -4.85
C LYS A 47 0.59 18.16 -6.05
N VAL A 48 1.74 18.62 -6.53
CA VAL A 48 2.45 17.99 -7.66
C VAL A 48 2.99 16.61 -7.27
N GLU A 49 3.55 16.49 -6.07
CA GLU A 49 4.02 15.22 -5.48
C GLU A 49 2.89 14.19 -5.47
N GLY A 50 1.71 14.54 -4.96
CA GLY A 50 0.56 13.64 -4.93
C GLY A 50 0.11 13.17 -6.32
N ILE A 51 0.18 14.05 -7.33
CA ILE A 51 -0.11 13.68 -8.72
C ILE A 51 0.93 12.68 -9.25
N LEU A 52 2.22 12.97 -9.09
CA LEU A 52 3.31 12.10 -9.55
C LEU A 52 3.32 10.76 -8.80
N PHE A 53 2.97 10.75 -7.52
CA PHE A 53 2.82 9.56 -6.71
C PHE A 53 1.67 8.69 -7.23
N HIS A 54 0.50 9.27 -7.49
CA HIS A 54 -0.61 8.55 -8.13
C HIS A 54 -0.18 7.96 -9.47
N TRP A 55 0.47 8.74 -10.33
CA TRP A 55 0.93 8.24 -11.62
C TRP A 55 1.88 7.06 -11.49
N LEU A 56 2.81 7.08 -10.53
CA LEU A 56 3.68 5.95 -10.26
C LEU A 56 2.90 4.73 -9.74
N LEU A 57 1.98 4.92 -8.79
CA LEU A 57 1.16 3.83 -8.27
C LEU A 57 0.20 3.25 -9.31
N ALA A 58 -0.24 4.04 -10.29
CA ALA A 58 -1.00 3.56 -11.43
C ALA A 58 -0.16 2.59 -12.28
N MET A 59 1.14 2.86 -12.47
CA MET A 59 2.05 1.92 -13.14
C MET A 59 2.17 0.60 -12.38
N VAL A 60 2.23 0.65 -11.05
CA VAL A 60 2.22 -0.55 -10.19
C VAL A 60 0.89 -1.31 -10.30
N SER A 61 -0.22 -0.58 -10.30
CA SER A 61 -1.57 -1.15 -10.45
C SER A 61 -1.70 -1.93 -11.75
N MET A 62 -1.11 -1.43 -12.83
CA MET A 62 -1.08 -2.10 -14.13
C MET A 62 -0.42 -3.49 -14.08
N TRP A 63 0.52 -3.76 -13.17
CA TRP A 63 1.15 -5.08 -13.06
C TRP A 63 0.14 -6.18 -12.75
N SER A 64 -0.91 -5.86 -12.02
CA SER A 64 -2.00 -6.80 -11.75
C SER A 64 -2.98 -6.89 -12.92
N TRP A 65 -3.43 -5.74 -13.41
CA TRP A 65 -4.41 -5.65 -14.48
C TRP A 65 -3.93 -6.32 -15.76
N SER A 66 -2.71 -6.01 -16.20
CA SER A 66 -2.11 -6.62 -17.40
C SER A 66 -1.73 -8.09 -17.22
N ALA A 67 -1.75 -8.62 -15.99
CA ALA A 67 -1.63 -10.05 -15.73
C ALA A 67 -2.98 -10.79 -15.85
N GLY A 68 -4.09 -10.06 -15.98
CA GLY A 68 -5.44 -10.62 -16.08
C GLY A 68 -6.13 -10.86 -14.74
N TYR A 69 -5.68 -10.20 -13.67
CA TYR A 69 -6.38 -10.26 -12.38
C TYR A 69 -7.56 -9.29 -12.36
N ASP A 70 -8.74 -9.82 -12.03
CA ASP A 70 -9.91 -9.03 -11.70
C ASP A 70 -9.96 -8.77 -10.19
N ILE A 71 -10.26 -7.53 -9.81
CA ILE A 71 -10.54 -7.17 -8.41
C ILE A 71 -12.02 -6.88 -8.30
N VAL A 72 -12.66 -7.54 -7.34
CA VAL A 72 -14.08 -7.36 -7.03
C VAL A 72 -14.22 -6.94 -5.58
N GLU A 73 -14.83 -5.79 -5.37
CA GLU A 73 -15.16 -5.25 -4.05
C GLU A 73 -16.57 -5.69 -3.66
N VAL A 74 -16.70 -6.21 -2.44
CA VAL A 74 -17.96 -6.73 -1.91
C VAL A 74 -18.10 -6.25 -0.47
N GLY A 75 -19.26 -5.70 -0.12
CA GLY A 75 -19.58 -5.23 1.22
C GLY A 75 -20.24 -3.85 1.23
N ASP A 76 -20.16 -3.16 2.36
CA ASP A 76 -20.71 -1.82 2.55
C ASP A 76 -20.04 -0.75 1.67
N ASP A 77 -20.78 0.33 1.41
CA ASP A 77 -20.23 1.50 0.72
C ASP A 77 -19.20 2.24 1.58
N ILE A 78 -17.95 2.26 1.12
CA ILE A 78 -16.84 2.89 1.82
C ILE A 78 -16.54 4.32 1.36
N ARG A 79 -17.30 4.90 0.42
CA ARG A 79 -17.02 6.23 -0.13
C ARG A 79 -16.95 7.32 0.95
N CYS A 80 -17.83 7.25 1.96
CA CYS A 80 -17.81 8.19 3.09
C CYS A 80 -16.49 8.12 3.88
N CYS A 81 -15.85 6.95 3.94
CA CYS A 81 -14.58 6.74 4.63
C CYS A 81 -13.37 7.23 3.83
N LEU A 82 -13.50 7.47 2.52
CA LEU A 82 -12.36 7.93 1.69
C LEU A 82 -12.04 9.41 1.90
N GLU A 83 -13.05 10.21 2.23
CA GLU A 83 -12.93 11.66 2.45
C GLU A 83 -12.60 12.02 3.91
N CYS A 84 -12.86 11.10 4.83
CA CYS A 84 -12.56 11.21 6.25
C CYS A 84 -11.19 10.60 6.58
N ARG A 85 -10.65 10.94 7.76
CA ARG A 85 -9.43 10.29 8.26
C ARG A 85 -9.74 8.86 8.65
N THR A 86 -9.19 7.90 7.92
CA THR A 86 -9.58 6.49 8.00
C THR A 86 -8.35 5.60 8.12
N LEU A 87 -8.42 4.65 9.06
CA LEU A 87 -7.44 3.57 9.17
C LEU A 87 -7.97 2.35 8.40
N VAL A 88 -7.30 2.03 7.29
CA VAL A 88 -7.57 0.83 6.49
C VAL A 88 -6.71 -0.31 7.01
N ILE A 89 -7.36 -1.37 7.48
CA ILE A 89 -6.72 -2.55 8.05
C ILE A 89 -6.94 -3.78 7.16
N ALA A 90 -5.85 -4.45 6.79
CA ALA A 90 -5.89 -5.64 5.93
C ALA A 90 -5.12 -6.81 6.56
N ASN A 91 -5.54 -8.04 6.26
CA ASN A 91 -4.73 -9.23 6.54
C ASN A 91 -3.56 -9.28 5.55
N HIS A 92 -2.49 -9.97 5.89
CA HIS A 92 -1.29 -10.00 5.04
C HIS A 92 -0.95 -11.42 4.59
N GLN A 93 -1.14 -11.71 3.32
CA GLN A 93 -0.88 -13.01 2.70
C GLN A 93 0.45 -13.03 1.93
N SER A 94 0.73 -11.97 1.18
CA SER A 94 1.85 -11.96 0.25
C SER A 94 2.33 -10.55 -0.08
N THR A 95 3.40 -10.47 -0.88
CA THR A 95 3.84 -9.19 -1.46
C THR A 95 2.83 -8.60 -2.46
N ALA A 96 1.91 -9.41 -2.99
CA ALA A 96 0.91 -8.95 -3.96
C ALA A 96 -0.17 -8.05 -3.32
N ASP A 97 -0.38 -8.15 -2.01
CA ASP A 97 -1.45 -7.44 -1.30
C ASP A 97 -1.34 -5.91 -1.47
N VAL A 98 -0.12 -5.38 -1.51
CA VAL A 98 0.15 -3.93 -1.68
C VAL A 98 -0.22 -3.47 -3.10
N PRO A 99 0.31 -4.07 -4.19
CA PRO A 99 -0.16 -3.79 -5.54
C PRO A 99 -1.67 -4.01 -5.74
N MET A 100 -2.29 -4.98 -5.06
CA MET A 100 -3.75 -5.18 -5.12
C MET A 100 -4.49 -3.98 -4.54
N LEU A 101 -4.10 -3.49 -3.36
CA LEU A 101 -4.71 -2.29 -2.77
C LEU A 101 -4.49 -1.05 -3.64
N MET A 102 -3.30 -0.90 -4.24
CA MET A 102 -3.05 0.19 -5.20
C MET A 102 -3.99 0.11 -6.39
N ALA A 103 -4.16 -1.08 -6.97
CA ALA A 103 -5.08 -1.29 -8.08
C ALA A 103 -6.55 -1.02 -7.67
N THR A 104 -6.98 -1.44 -6.48
CA THR A 104 -8.31 -1.13 -5.94
C THR A 104 -8.56 0.38 -5.87
N PHE A 105 -7.58 1.16 -5.42
CA PHE A 105 -7.74 2.60 -5.22
C PHE A 105 -7.41 3.46 -6.44
N ASN A 106 -6.69 2.93 -7.45
CA ASN A 106 -6.28 3.68 -8.64
C ASN A 106 -7.40 4.36 -9.45
N PRO A 107 -8.59 3.76 -9.61
CA PRO A 107 -9.69 4.41 -10.32
C PRO A 107 -10.37 5.52 -9.51
N ARG A 108 -10.08 5.61 -8.20
CA ARG A 108 -10.75 6.55 -7.30
C ARG A 108 -9.95 7.85 -7.24
N GLU A 109 -10.61 8.95 -7.57
CA GLU A 109 -10.00 10.27 -7.48
C GLU A 109 -9.54 10.58 -6.06
N ALA A 110 -8.42 11.27 -5.95
CA ALA A 110 -7.81 11.72 -4.69
C ALA A 110 -7.45 10.63 -3.65
N VAL A 111 -7.71 9.34 -3.86
CA VAL A 111 -7.40 8.31 -2.85
C VAL A 111 -5.89 8.01 -2.78
N LEU A 112 -5.27 7.60 -3.89
CA LEU A 112 -3.84 7.26 -3.91
C LEU A 112 -2.91 8.40 -3.43
N PRO A 113 -3.11 9.67 -3.85
CA PRO A 113 -2.38 10.81 -3.31
C PRO A 113 -2.61 11.10 -1.83
N ASN A 114 -3.51 10.42 -1.12
CA ASN A 114 -3.86 10.72 0.26
C ASN A 114 -3.68 9.52 1.20
N ILE A 115 -3.09 8.45 0.71
CA ILE A 115 -2.69 7.29 1.52
C ILE A 115 -1.34 7.57 2.18
N MET A 116 -1.20 7.12 3.43
CA MET A 116 0.08 6.90 4.09
C MET A 116 0.24 5.42 4.38
N TRP A 117 1.35 4.84 3.93
CA TRP A 117 1.72 3.46 4.23
C TRP A 117 2.49 3.37 5.55
N ILE A 118 2.17 2.35 6.34
CA ILE A 118 2.97 1.95 7.51
C ILE A 118 3.73 0.67 7.17
N MET A 119 5.05 0.78 7.05
CA MET A 119 5.91 -0.30 6.55
C MET A 119 7.06 -0.62 7.50
N ASP A 120 7.62 -1.82 7.40
CA ASP A 120 8.84 -2.15 8.12
C ASP A 120 10.03 -1.32 7.59
N ARG A 121 10.93 -0.87 8.46
CA ARG A 121 12.08 -0.03 8.13
C ARG A 121 12.99 -0.62 7.04
N VAL A 122 13.07 -1.95 6.91
CA VAL A 122 13.85 -2.61 5.86
C VAL A 122 13.34 -2.25 4.46
N PHE A 123 12.05 -1.93 4.30
CA PHE A 123 11.50 -1.59 2.99
C PHE A 123 12.06 -0.30 2.40
N LYS A 124 12.67 0.60 3.20
CA LYS A 124 13.33 1.84 2.71
C LYS A 124 14.36 1.59 1.61
N PHE A 125 14.96 0.40 1.57
CA PHE A 125 16.00 0.04 0.61
C PHE A 125 15.46 -0.60 -0.68
N THR A 126 14.13 -0.64 -0.85
CA THR A 126 13.49 -1.15 -2.07
C THR A 126 13.11 0.01 -2.99
N ASN A 127 12.87 -0.27 -4.27
CA ASN A 127 12.37 0.73 -5.23
C ASN A 127 11.13 1.48 -4.70
N PHE A 128 10.15 0.73 -4.21
CA PHE A 128 8.94 1.31 -3.62
C PHE A 128 9.24 2.07 -2.32
N GLY A 129 10.21 1.60 -1.54
CA GLY A 129 10.66 2.29 -0.33
C GLY A 129 11.22 3.67 -0.58
N ILE A 130 11.99 3.86 -1.65
CA ILE A 130 12.52 5.19 -2.02
C ILE A 130 11.37 6.14 -2.35
N VAL A 131 10.40 5.69 -3.15
CA VAL A 131 9.19 6.46 -3.48
C VAL A 131 8.42 6.80 -2.19
N SER A 132 8.25 5.82 -1.31
CA SER A 132 7.58 6.00 -0.02
C SER A 132 8.30 6.99 0.90
N VAL A 133 9.63 7.05 0.86
CA VAL A 133 10.42 8.05 1.60
C VAL A 133 10.16 9.46 1.04
N LEU A 134 10.08 9.64 -0.28
CA LEU A 134 9.77 10.92 -0.92
C LEU A 134 8.34 11.38 -0.61
N HIS A 135 7.41 10.42 -0.54
CA HIS A 135 6.01 10.62 -0.16
C HIS A 135 5.80 10.95 1.32
N GLU A 136 6.84 10.72 2.13
CA GLU A 136 6.81 10.76 3.59
C GLU A 136 5.85 9.75 4.22
N ASP A 137 5.88 8.51 3.72
CA ASP A 137 5.28 7.36 4.42
C ASP A 137 6.01 7.03 5.73
N PHE A 138 5.33 6.29 6.60
CA PHE A 138 5.87 5.95 7.91
C PHE A 138 6.54 4.57 7.90
N PHE A 139 7.76 4.51 8.46
CA PHE A 139 8.54 3.29 8.56
C PHE A 139 8.81 2.94 10.01
N ILE A 140 8.31 1.78 10.44
CA ILE A 140 8.44 1.27 11.80
C ILE A 140 9.54 0.22 11.89
N LEU A 141 10.34 0.27 12.95
CA LEU A 141 11.28 -0.80 13.27
C LEU A 141 10.55 -1.91 14.04
N SER A 142 10.48 -3.11 13.47
CA SER A 142 9.91 -4.26 14.16
C SER A 142 10.77 -4.70 15.34
N GLY A 143 10.15 -4.94 16.50
CA GLY A 143 10.82 -5.52 17.67
C GLY A 143 10.19 -5.08 18.99
N ARG A 144 10.43 -5.82 20.08
CA ARG A 144 9.93 -5.42 21.41
C ARG A 144 10.61 -4.14 21.91
N LYS A 145 11.95 -4.05 21.77
CA LYS A 145 12.76 -2.94 22.24
C LYS A 145 12.42 -1.60 21.57
N ALA A 146 11.95 -1.63 20.32
CA ALA A 146 11.66 -0.43 19.52
C ALA A 146 10.18 -0.02 19.54
N ARG A 147 9.33 -0.68 20.34
CA ARG A 147 7.87 -0.46 20.28
C ARG A 147 7.44 0.91 20.82
N GLU A 148 7.91 1.26 22.01
CA GLU A 148 7.58 2.55 22.65
C GLU A 148 8.12 3.72 21.84
N GLU A 149 9.36 3.58 21.35
CA GLU A 149 9.98 4.54 20.44
C GLU A 149 9.16 4.66 19.14
N GLY A 150 8.73 3.54 18.56
CA GLY A 150 7.93 3.51 17.33
C GLY A 150 6.59 4.25 17.45
N ILE A 151 5.92 4.17 18.60
CA ILE A 151 4.67 4.92 18.86
C ILE A 151 4.95 6.42 18.92
N THR A 152 6.02 6.82 19.61
CA THR A 152 6.43 8.22 19.71
C THR A 152 6.83 8.79 18.35
N GLN A 153 7.59 8.01 17.56
CA GLN A 153 7.95 8.37 16.18
C GLN A 153 6.71 8.49 15.29
N LEU A 154 5.75 7.57 15.39
CA LEU A 154 4.50 7.63 14.64
C LEU A 154 3.70 8.88 15.01
N ARG A 155 3.51 9.17 16.30
CA ARG A 155 2.84 10.41 16.74
C ARG A 155 3.52 11.65 16.17
N ASN A 156 4.85 11.73 16.26
CA ASN A 156 5.60 12.86 15.72
C ASN A 156 5.45 12.98 14.19
N HIS A 157 5.48 11.85 13.49
CA HIS A 157 5.26 11.79 12.04
C HIS A 157 3.85 12.23 11.66
N LEU A 158 2.84 11.86 12.44
CA LEU A 158 1.46 12.30 12.20
C LEU A 158 1.34 13.83 12.26
N HIS A 159 1.97 14.46 13.25
CA HIS A 159 1.95 15.92 13.41
C HIS A 159 2.78 16.67 12.37
N ARG A 160 3.94 16.12 11.96
CA ARG A 160 4.87 16.80 11.05
C ARG A 160 4.59 16.54 9.57
N SER A 161 4.10 15.34 9.26
CA SER A 161 3.93 14.85 7.90
C SER A 161 2.46 14.69 7.51
N TYR A 162 1.77 13.74 8.15
CA TYR A 162 0.43 13.29 7.76
C TYR A 162 -0.63 14.40 7.83
N LEU A 163 -0.75 15.06 8.99
CA LEU A 163 -1.80 16.06 9.23
C LEU A 163 -1.62 17.33 8.38
N PRO A 164 -0.42 17.94 8.26
CA PRO A 164 -0.23 19.15 7.46
C PRO A 164 -0.49 18.94 5.96
N ARG A 165 -0.28 17.73 5.44
CA ARG A 165 -0.52 17.39 4.02
C ARG A 165 -1.98 17.04 3.72
N GLY A 166 -2.86 17.06 4.72
CA GLY A 166 -4.27 16.73 4.53
C GLY A 166 -4.53 15.25 4.18
N ARG A 167 -3.56 14.36 4.42
CA ARG A 167 -3.68 12.93 4.14
C ARG A 167 -4.88 12.33 4.87
N LYS A 168 -5.53 11.36 4.23
CA LYS A 168 -6.84 10.83 4.64
C LYS A 168 -6.74 9.39 5.10
N LEU A 169 -6.01 8.55 4.38
CA LEU A 169 -6.00 7.11 4.65
C LEU A 169 -4.65 6.70 5.24
N MET A 170 -4.70 5.83 6.24
CA MET A 170 -3.53 5.07 6.69
C MET A 170 -3.75 3.60 6.38
N ILE A 171 -2.80 2.94 5.72
CA ILE A 171 -2.88 1.51 5.44
C ILE A 171 -1.99 0.74 6.40
N LEU A 172 -2.56 -0.27 7.06
CA LEU A 172 -1.88 -1.09 8.03
C LEU A 172 -2.21 -2.59 7.88
N PHE A 173 -1.16 -3.39 7.98
CA PHE A 173 -1.25 -4.85 8.09
C PHE A 173 -0.89 -5.27 9.53
N PRO A 174 -1.86 -5.37 10.45
CA PRO A 174 -1.54 -5.51 11.87
C PRO A 174 -1.00 -6.89 12.24
N GLU A 175 -1.04 -7.87 11.35
CA GLU A 175 -0.33 -9.15 11.50
C GLU A 175 1.19 -8.98 11.62
N GLY A 176 1.73 -7.86 11.09
CA GLY A 176 3.16 -7.55 11.13
C GLY A 176 4.02 -8.50 10.31
N GLY A 177 3.45 -9.10 9.26
CA GLY A 177 4.13 -9.96 8.29
C GLY A 177 3.17 -10.98 7.66
N PHE A 178 3.65 -11.69 6.63
CA PHE A 178 2.85 -12.67 5.91
C PHE A 178 2.38 -13.81 6.80
N LEU A 179 1.13 -14.23 6.64
CA LEU A 179 0.50 -15.32 7.38
C LEU A 179 1.37 -16.58 7.40
N ARG A 180 1.93 -17.00 6.25
CA ARG A 180 2.81 -18.19 6.16
C ARG A 180 3.98 -18.15 7.16
N LYS A 181 4.53 -16.96 7.43
CA LYS A 181 5.64 -16.75 8.38
C LYS A 181 5.17 -16.51 9.83
N ARG A 182 3.89 -16.18 10.03
CA ARG A 182 3.34 -15.75 11.33
C ARG A 182 2.43 -16.79 11.97
N ARG A 183 1.80 -17.69 11.19
CA ARG A 183 0.77 -18.63 11.64
C ARG A 183 1.19 -19.44 12.86
N GLU A 184 2.28 -20.21 12.76
CA GLU A 184 2.71 -21.09 13.85
C GLU A 184 3.01 -20.32 15.15
N ALA A 185 3.73 -19.20 15.06
CA ALA A 185 4.03 -18.36 16.21
C ALA A 185 2.76 -17.71 16.80
N SER A 186 1.81 -17.32 15.95
CA SER A 186 0.51 -16.79 16.34
C SER A 186 -0.32 -17.83 17.06
N GLN A 187 -0.37 -19.07 16.57
CA GLN A 187 -1.12 -20.16 17.18
C GLN A 187 -0.53 -20.55 18.54
N ARG A 188 0.80 -20.61 18.68
CA ARG A 188 1.45 -20.78 20.00
C ARG A 188 1.08 -19.66 20.98
N TYR A 189 1.05 -18.42 20.52
CA TYR A 189 0.63 -17.30 21.34
C TYR A 189 -0.85 -17.41 21.73
N ALA A 190 -1.72 -17.80 20.80
CA ALA A 190 -3.14 -17.99 21.04
C ALA A 190 -3.39 -19.06 22.12
N LEU A 191 -2.76 -20.25 21.98
CA LEU A 191 -2.83 -21.32 22.99
C LEU A 191 -2.37 -20.86 24.37
N LYS A 192 -1.25 -20.13 24.43
CA LYS A 192 -0.70 -19.64 25.70
C LYS A 192 -1.60 -18.64 26.42
N ASN A 193 -2.38 -17.85 25.66
CA ASN A 193 -3.19 -16.75 26.21
C ASN A 193 -4.70 -17.02 26.11
N ASN A 194 -5.11 -18.28 25.86
CA ASN A 194 -6.51 -18.68 25.71
C ASN A 194 -7.29 -17.87 24.65
N HIS A 195 -6.64 -17.56 23.52
CA HIS A 195 -7.31 -16.99 22.35
C HIS A 195 -7.67 -18.08 21.33
N PRO A 196 -8.67 -17.84 20.46
CA PRO A 196 -9.00 -18.75 19.37
C PRO A 196 -7.82 -19.00 18.43
N ILE A 197 -7.75 -20.23 17.91
CA ILE A 197 -6.77 -20.64 16.91
C ILE A 197 -7.29 -20.23 15.54
N LEU A 198 -6.57 -19.30 14.90
CA LEU A 198 -6.89 -18.79 13.57
C LEU A 198 -6.02 -19.49 12.51
N ASN A 199 -6.59 -19.81 11.36
CA ASN A 199 -5.94 -20.53 10.25
C ASN A 199 -5.72 -19.65 9.02
N HIS A 200 -6.68 -18.76 8.71
CA HIS A 200 -6.69 -17.90 7.53
C HIS A 200 -6.15 -16.49 7.78
N VAL A 201 -5.97 -16.12 9.05
CA VAL A 201 -5.26 -14.92 9.49
C VAL A 201 -4.38 -15.24 10.70
N SER A 202 -3.46 -14.33 11.05
CA SER A 202 -2.73 -14.37 12.32
C SER A 202 -3.23 -13.31 13.28
N LEU A 203 -3.11 -13.56 14.59
CA LEU A 203 -3.52 -12.60 15.60
C LEU A 203 -2.78 -11.27 15.41
N PRO A 204 -3.50 -10.15 15.43
CA PRO A 204 -2.92 -8.85 15.14
C PRO A 204 -1.99 -8.41 16.27
N ARG A 205 -1.04 -7.53 15.94
CA ARG A 205 -0.01 -7.02 16.84
C ARG A 205 -0.25 -5.53 17.07
N MET A 206 -0.09 -5.13 18.33
CA MET A 206 -0.41 -3.78 18.79
C MET A 206 0.53 -2.65 18.30
N GLY A 207 1.62 -2.96 17.59
CA GLY A 207 2.73 -2.04 17.28
C GLY A 207 2.30 -0.61 16.90
N ALA A 208 1.92 -0.39 15.64
CA ALA A 208 1.51 0.94 15.16
C ALA A 208 0.09 1.35 15.61
N ILE A 209 -0.66 0.45 16.26
CA ILE A 209 -2.08 0.65 16.61
C ILE A 209 -2.23 1.33 17.98
N GLN A 210 -1.21 1.30 18.85
CA GLN A 210 -1.28 1.82 20.24
C GLN A 210 -1.33 3.34 20.40
N VAL A 211 -1.49 4.13 19.34
CA VAL A 211 -1.57 5.59 19.44
C VAL A 211 -2.81 6.09 20.24
N PRO A 212 -3.99 5.44 20.22
CA PRO A 212 -5.16 5.85 21.01
C PRO A 212 -4.96 5.65 22.52
N LYS A 213 -5.73 6.39 23.31
CA LYS A 213 -5.62 6.48 24.79
C LYS A 213 -5.94 5.18 25.55
N GLU A 214 -6.52 4.17 24.89
CA GLU A 214 -7.04 2.95 25.52
C GLU A 214 -6.55 1.68 24.79
N PRO A 215 -5.28 1.28 24.97
CA PRO A 215 -4.66 0.21 24.20
C PRO A 215 -5.31 -1.17 24.43
N GLU A 216 -5.85 -1.43 25.62
CA GLU A 216 -6.49 -2.72 25.94
C GLU A 216 -7.83 -2.89 25.22
N GLN A 217 -8.68 -1.85 25.25
CA GLN A 217 -9.98 -1.88 24.56
C GLN A 217 -9.79 -2.00 23.05
N LEU A 218 -8.82 -1.27 22.51
CA LEU A 218 -8.45 -1.36 21.11
C LEU A 218 -7.93 -2.75 20.74
N MET A 219 -7.11 -3.38 21.59
CA MET A 219 -6.64 -4.73 21.37
C MET A 219 -7.79 -5.73 21.35
N LYS A 220 -8.72 -5.63 22.31
CA LYS A 220 -9.90 -6.48 22.38
C LYS A 220 -10.78 -6.31 21.15
N TRP A 221 -11.03 -5.07 20.73
CA TRP A 221 -11.77 -4.77 19.51
C TRP A 221 -11.08 -5.37 18.28
N LEU A 222 -9.76 -5.22 18.17
CA LEU A 222 -9.00 -5.71 17.02
C LEU A 222 -8.97 -7.24 16.95
N PHE A 223 -8.85 -7.93 18.10
CA PHE A 223 -8.96 -9.39 18.15
C PHE A 223 -10.34 -9.85 17.70
N ALA A 224 -11.41 -9.20 18.15
CA ALA A 224 -12.77 -9.51 17.70
C ALA A 224 -12.92 -9.34 16.18
N ARG A 225 -12.37 -8.27 15.58
CA ARG A 225 -12.37 -8.09 14.11
C ARG A 225 -11.61 -9.18 13.37
N TRP A 226 -10.52 -9.70 13.95
CA TRP A 226 -9.75 -10.79 13.33
C TRP A 226 -10.43 -12.16 13.46
N GLU A 227 -11.11 -12.42 14.57
CA GLU A 227 -11.94 -13.62 14.72
C GLU A 227 -13.14 -13.60 13.76
N GLU A 228 -13.75 -12.43 13.58
CA GLU A 228 -14.79 -12.19 12.57
C GLU A 228 -14.27 -12.47 11.16
N LYS A 229 -13.09 -11.92 10.84
CA LYS A 229 -12.43 -12.12 9.55
C LYS A 229 -12.05 -13.58 9.30
N GLU A 230 -11.63 -14.31 10.31
CA GLU A 230 -11.38 -15.76 10.21
C GLU A 230 -12.65 -16.49 9.74
N LYS A 231 -13.82 -16.19 10.34
CA LYS A 231 -15.10 -16.79 9.97
C LYS A 231 -15.51 -16.44 8.54
N ILE A 232 -15.37 -15.16 8.15
CA ILE A 232 -15.63 -14.68 6.79
C ILE A 232 -14.79 -15.44 5.77
N LEU A 233 -13.48 -15.58 6.03
CA LEU A 233 -12.56 -16.27 5.13
C LEU A 233 -12.82 -17.79 5.09
N SER A 234 -13.09 -18.41 6.24
CA SER A 234 -13.47 -19.83 6.27
C SER A 234 -14.72 -20.10 5.45
N HIS A 235 -15.75 -19.25 5.57
CA HIS A 235 -16.96 -19.36 4.74
C HIS A 235 -16.60 -19.21 3.25
N TYR A 236 -15.88 -18.16 2.87
CA TYR A 236 -15.47 -17.95 1.49
C TYR A 236 -14.66 -19.10 0.90
N TYR A 237 -13.71 -19.67 1.64
CA TYR A 237 -12.92 -20.81 1.15
C TYR A 237 -13.72 -22.11 1.04
N GLN A 238 -14.85 -22.24 1.75
CA GLN A 238 -15.73 -23.40 1.69
C GLN A 238 -16.80 -23.27 0.60
N THR A 239 -17.35 -22.06 0.42
CA THR A 239 -18.54 -21.83 -0.42
C THR A 239 -18.22 -21.08 -1.73
N GLY A 240 -17.12 -20.32 -1.77
CA GLY A 240 -16.81 -19.39 -2.85
C GLY A 240 -17.54 -18.04 -2.75
N GLU A 241 -18.34 -17.83 -1.71
CA GLU A 241 -19.15 -16.61 -1.52
C GLU A 241 -18.74 -15.88 -0.24
N LEU A 242 -18.90 -14.55 -0.22
CA LEU A 242 -18.71 -13.77 1.01
C LEU A 242 -20.04 -13.68 1.78
N PRO A 243 -20.05 -13.86 3.12
CA PRO A 243 -21.25 -13.79 3.95
C PRO A 243 -21.67 -12.33 4.18
N VAL A 244 -22.14 -11.66 3.12
CA VAL A 244 -22.44 -10.22 3.14
C VAL A 244 -23.58 -9.88 4.09
N LYS A 245 -24.61 -10.74 4.17
CA LYS A 245 -25.81 -10.46 4.97
C LYS A 245 -25.52 -10.44 6.48
N GLU A 246 -24.50 -11.17 6.90
CA GLU A 246 -24.12 -11.35 8.30
C GLU A 246 -23.21 -10.22 8.81
N TYR A 247 -22.46 -9.57 7.92
CA TYR A 247 -21.39 -8.64 8.30
C TYR A 247 -21.50 -7.24 7.69
N CYS A 248 -22.46 -6.97 6.80
CA CYS A 248 -22.67 -5.68 6.17
C CYS A 248 -24.02 -5.08 6.55
N THR A 249 -24.07 -3.76 6.78
CA THR A 249 -25.31 -3.07 7.20
C THR A 249 -26.07 -2.49 6.00
N SER A 250 -25.35 -1.98 5.01
CA SER A 250 -25.87 -1.36 3.80
C SER A 250 -25.01 -1.78 2.60
N PRO A 251 -25.04 -3.07 2.23
CA PRO A 251 -24.14 -3.61 1.21
C PRO A 251 -24.45 -3.06 -0.17
N MET A 252 -23.39 -2.80 -0.94
CA MET A 252 -23.49 -2.56 -2.37
C MET A 252 -23.43 -3.89 -3.15
N PRO A 253 -24.01 -3.95 -4.36
CA PRO A 253 -23.77 -5.10 -5.25
C PRO A 253 -22.28 -5.22 -5.56
N PRO A 254 -21.74 -6.44 -5.79
CA PRO A 254 -20.33 -6.65 -6.11
C PRO A 254 -19.84 -5.69 -7.21
N GLN A 255 -18.81 -4.91 -6.91
CA GLN A 255 -18.26 -3.91 -7.81
C GLN A 255 -16.93 -4.41 -8.38
N ARG A 256 -16.85 -4.59 -9.69
CA ARG A 256 -15.57 -4.85 -10.35
C ARG A 256 -14.78 -3.53 -10.45
N VAL A 257 -13.54 -3.54 -10.00
CA VAL A 257 -12.63 -2.41 -10.14
C VAL A 257 -12.17 -2.34 -11.60
N ILE A 258 -12.59 -1.29 -12.31
CA ILE A 258 -12.23 -1.07 -13.72
C ILE A 258 -11.00 -0.17 -13.81
N GLN A 259 -9.98 -0.64 -14.53
CA GLN A 259 -8.80 0.15 -14.86
C GLN A 259 -8.93 0.78 -16.26
N ASP A 260 -8.28 1.91 -16.45
CA ASP A 260 -8.25 2.64 -17.72
C ASP A 260 -6.95 2.34 -18.50
N GLY A 261 -7.07 1.57 -19.58
CA GLY A 261 -5.95 1.23 -20.45
C GLY A 261 -5.35 2.41 -21.22
N LEU A 262 -6.15 3.42 -21.58
CA LEU A 262 -5.66 4.62 -22.25
C LEU A 262 -4.82 5.44 -21.27
N ARG A 263 -5.30 5.60 -20.03
CA ARG A 263 -4.54 6.26 -18.96
C ARG A 263 -3.19 5.58 -18.73
N PHE A 264 -3.17 4.26 -18.66
CA PHE A 264 -1.93 3.47 -18.56
C PHE A 264 -0.95 3.74 -19.71
N PHE A 265 -1.45 3.79 -20.95
CA PHE A 265 -0.62 4.13 -22.11
C PHE A 265 -0.04 5.55 -22.03
N ILE A 266 -0.85 6.54 -21.65
CA ILE A 266 -0.40 7.94 -21.48
C ILE A 266 0.69 8.03 -20.41
N LEU A 267 0.52 7.35 -19.28
CA LEU A 267 1.51 7.34 -18.21
C LEU A 267 2.82 6.65 -18.63
N HIS A 268 2.76 5.58 -19.41
CA HIS A 268 3.96 5.01 -20.04
C HIS A 268 4.71 6.04 -20.87
N MET A 269 4.00 6.74 -21.76
CA MET A 269 4.61 7.78 -22.61
C MET A 269 5.24 8.88 -21.76
N PHE A 270 4.53 9.36 -20.72
CA PHE A 270 5.07 10.36 -19.79
C PHE A 270 6.39 9.91 -19.15
N PHE A 271 6.44 8.72 -18.56
CA PHE A 271 7.65 8.25 -17.87
C PHE A 271 8.78 7.94 -18.85
N ILE A 272 8.51 7.34 -20.01
CA ILE A 272 9.54 7.03 -21.02
C ILE A 272 10.14 8.32 -21.61
N THR A 273 9.29 9.26 -22.03
CA THR A 273 9.76 10.56 -22.56
C THR A 273 10.52 11.34 -21.49
N SER A 274 10.02 11.38 -20.25
CA SER A 274 10.75 12.02 -19.15
C SER A 274 12.11 11.37 -18.89
N THR A 275 12.20 10.03 -18.96
CA THR A 275 13.47 9.30 -18.82
C THR A 275 14.47 9.75 -19.89
N TYR A 276 14.02 9.85 -21.15
CA TYR A 276 14.86 10.34 -22.24
C TYR A 276 15.31 11.79 -22.02
N LEU A 277 14.39 12.68 -21.63
CA LEU A 277 14.72 14.09 -21.36
C LEU A 277 15.73 14.23 -20.21
N HIS A 278 15.53 13.50 -19.12
CA HIS A 278 16.47 13.48 -18.00
C HIS A 278 17.85 12.98 -18.44
N TYR A 279 17.90 11.90 -19.21
CA TYR A 279 19.16 11.39 -19.75
C TYR A 279 19.88 12.44 -20.61
N ARG A 280 19.17 13.10 -21.53
CA ARG A 280 19.73 14.17 -22.38
C ARG A 280 20.22 15.37 -21.57
N LEU A 281 19.47 15.77 -20.54
CA LEU A 281 19.85 16.86 -19.66
C LEU A 281 21.13 16.51 -18.88
N LEU A 282 21.19 15.32 -18.29
CA LEU A 282 22.34 14.87 -17.52
C LEU A 282 23.60 14.71 -18.37
N THR A 283 23.48 14.16 -19.59
CA THR A 283 24.63 14.05 -20.50
C THR A 283 25.10 15.40 -21.01
N TYR A 284 24.18 16.34 -21.25
CA TYR A 284 24.53 17.72 -21.59
C TYR A 284 25.28 18.41 -20.45
N ILE A 285 24.78 18.34 -19.22
CA ILE A 285 25.46 18.90 -18.03
C ILE A 285 26.84 18.26 -17.86
N TYR A 286 26.95 16.95 -18.02
CA TYR A 286 28.23 16.25 -17.93
C TYR A 286 29.25 16.77 -18.95
N ALA A 287 28.83 16.99 -20.20
CA ALA A 287 29.67 17.54 -21.27
C ALA A 287 29.99 19.04 -21.13
N LEU A 288 29.35 19.76 -20.20
CA LEU A 288 29.74 21.14 -19.85
C LEU A 288 30.81 21.18 -18.75
N VAL A 289 30.88 20.12 -17.94
CA VAL A 289 31.81 20.02 -16.80
C VAL A 289 33.13 19.34 -17.20
N TRP A 290 33.10 18.49 -18.23
CA TRP A 290 34.23 17.77 -18.80
C TRP A 290 34.41 18.13 -20.27
#